data_AF-A0AAU4AKA1-F1
#
_entry.id   AF-A0AAU4AKA1-F1
#
_cell.length_a   1.000
_cell.length_b   1.000
_cell.length_c   1.000
_cell.angle_alpha   90.00
_cell.angle_beta   90.00
_cell.angle_gamma   90.00
#
_symmetry.space_group_name_H-M   'P 1'
#
loop_
_entity.id
_entity.type
_entity.pdbx_description
1 polymer ?
#
loop_
_entity_poly.entity_id
_entity_poly.type
_entity_poly.pdbx_seq_one_letter_code
_entity_poly.pdbx_strand_id
1 'polypeptide(L)'
;MLIATNERGHVVKRPSRPAIGKMLADLQRGNAHLVLERVDEERPGSWYIQVLLRENNTFQLEYRDGVAELHYQTQTISQEKVLGALLGWAGAAPDWQDSFMWNNISEQFGPSTRESPESPGGEEPSTGAHTG
;
A
#
# COMPACT_ATOMS: atom_id res chain seq x y z
N MET A 1 -2.78 6.18 16.67
CA MET A 1 -1.32 6.10 16.98
C MET A 1 -0.52 5.99 15.69
N LEU A 2 0.62 6.67 15.58
CA LEU A 2 1.55 6.52 14.45
C LEU A 2 2.53 5.37 14.71
N ILE A 3 2.76 4.51 13.73
CA ILE A 3 3.70 3.38 13.79
C ILE A 3 4.60 3.44 12.54
N ALA A 4 5.91 3.23 12.72
CA ALA A 4 6.84 3.00 11.62
C ALA A 4 7.33 1.55 11.63
N THR A 5 7.33 0.90 10.47
CA THR A 5 7.81 -0.48 10.29
C THR A 5 8.73 -0.54 9.09
N ASN A 6 9.79 -1.36 9.14
CA ASN A 6 10.62 -1.67 7.97
C ASN A 6 10.60 -3.15 7.62
N GLU A 7 11.20 -3.50 6.48
CA GLU A 7 11.26 -4.88 5.96
C GLU A 7 11.86 -5.89 6.95
N ARG A 8 12.78 -5.45 7.81
CA ARG A 8 13.40 -6.30 8.84
C ARG A 8 12.52 -6.56 10.06
N GLY A 9 11.27 -6.08 10.05
CA GLY A 9 10.34 -6.21 11.17
C GLY A 9 10.65 -5.27 12.34
N HIS A 10 11.51 -4.25 12.16
CA HIS A 10 11.73 -3.25 13.20
C HIS A 10 10.50 -2.33 13.27
N VAL A 11 9.87 -2.27 14.44
CA VAL A 11 8.68 -1.46 14.70
C VAL A 11 9.00 -0.34 15.70
N VAL A 12 8.67 0.89 15.35
CA VAL A 12 8.77 2.07 16.21
C VAL A 12 7.39 2.70 16.41
N LYS A 13 6.86 2.63 17.63
CA LYS A 13 5.60 3.29 17.99
C LYS A 13 5.85 4.76 18.31
N ARG A 14 4.96 5.65 17.87
CA ARG A 14 5.08 7.11 17.99
C ARG A 14 6.47 7.60 17.51
N PRO A 15 6.88 7.26 16.28
CA PRO A 15 8.21 7.59 15.78
C PRO A 15 8.42 9.11 15.74
N SER A 16 9.58 9.55 16.21
CA SER A 16 10.00 10.95 16.10
C SER A 16 10.43 11.29 14.67
N ARG A 17 10.44 12.58 14.31
CA ARG A 17 10.94 13.04 13.00
C ARG A 17 12.37 12.53 12.70
N PRO A 18 13.33 12.59 13.64
CA PRO A 18 14.65 11.99 13.44
C PRO A 18 14.62 10.47 13.25
N ALA A 19 13.74 9.75 13.94
CA ALA A 19 13.63 8.31 13.78
C ALA A 19 13.14 7.93 12.37
N ILE A 20 12.13 8.63 11.85
CA ILE A 20 11.64 8.45 10.47
C ILE A 20 12.77 8.74 9.47
N GLY A 21 13.48 9.85 9.63
CA GLY A 21 14.62 10.21 8.77
C GLY A 21 15.72 9.16 8.78
N LYS A 22 16.06 8.64 9.96
CA LYS A 22 17.04 7.55 10.10
C LYS A 22 16.58 6.27 9.39
N MET A 23 15.33 5.85 9.59
CA MET A 23 14.81 4.64 8.94
C MET A 23 14.80 4.76 7.42
N LEU A 24 14.50 5.95 6.87
CA LEU A 24 14.58 6.23 5.44
C LEU A 24 16.03 6.22 4.93
N ALA A 25 16.96 6.78 5.68
CA ALA A 25 18.38 6.78 5.32
C ALA A 25 19.00 5.37 5.36
N ASP A 26 18.48 4.49 6.21
CA ASP A 26 18.93 3.11 6.36
C ASP A 26 18.37 2.16 5.26
N LEU A 27 17.59 2.68 4.29
CA LEU A 27 17.06 1.88 3.18
C LEU A 27 18.17 1.39 2.25
N GLN A 28 18.14 0.09 1.95
CA GLN A 28 19.13 -0.59 1.11
C GLN A 28 18.59 -1.96 0.66
N ARG A 29 19.33 -2.70 -0.16
CA ARG A 29 18.98 -4.10 -0.49
C ARG A 29 18.85 -4.93 0.80
N GLY A 30 17.73 -5.62 0.98
CA GLY A 30 17.41 -6.37 2.21
C GLY A 30 16.86 -5.53 3.38
N ASN A 31 16.64 -4.23 3.15
CA ASN A 31 15.85 -3.33 3.99
C ASN A 31 15.31 -2.21 3.11
N ALA A 32 14.63 -2.57 2.03
CA ALA A 32 14.25 -1.66 0.97
C ALA A 32 12.93 -0.93 1.25
N HIS A 33 12.23 -1.30 2.32
CA HIS A 33 10.87 -0.85 2.59
C HIS A 33 10.73 -0.17 3.96
N LEU A 34 9.95 0.91 3.98
CA LEU A 34 9.52 1.66 5.17
C LEU A 34 8.04 1.99 5.05
N VAL A 35 7.24 1.67 6.05
CA VAL A 35 5.82 2.04 6.17
C VAL A 35 5.64 2.94 7.37
N LEU A 36 4.89 4.03 7.21
CA LEU A 36 4.26 4.77 8.30
C LEU A 36 2.77 4.53 8.26
N GLU A 37 2.19 4.11 9.39
CA GLU A 37 0.77 3.77 9.49
C GLU A 37 0.11 4.53 10.66
N ARG A 38 -1.12 5.01 10.44
CA ARG A 38 -1.99 5.53 11.50
C ARG A 38 -2.97 4.44 11.89
N VAL A 39 -2.77 3.88 13.08
CA VAL A 39 -3.66 2.88 13.68
C VAL A 39 -4.60 3.59 14.64
N ASP A 40 -5.89 3.56 14.36
CA ASP A 40 -6.94 4.12 15.21
C ASP A 40 -8.09 3.10 15.30
N GLU A 41 -8.37 2.61 16.50
CA GLU A 41 -9.39 1.58 16.73
C GLU A 41 -10.81 2.11 16.46
N GLU A 42 -11.01 3.43 16.59
CA GLU A 42 -12.31 4.07 16.37
C GLU A 42 -12.54 4.43 14.89
N ARG A 43 -11.48 4.42 14.07
CA ARG A 43 -11.54 4.77 12.66
C ARG A 43 -11.13 3.55 11.82
N PRO A 44 -12.08 2.73 11.31
CA PRO A 44 -11.77 1.54 10.53
C PRO A 44 -11.30 1.88 9.12
N GLY A 45 -10.19 1.30 8.69
CA GLY A 45 -9.59 1.52 7.38
C GLY A 45 -8.07 1.36 7.41
N SER A 46 -7.41 1.70 6.31
CA SER A 46 -5.96 1.58 6.15
C SER A 46 -5.38 2.93 5.72
N TRP A 47 -4.73 3.61 6.68
CA TRP A 47 -4.05 4.89 6.46
C TRP A 47 -2.56 4.71 6.59
N TYR A 48 -1.88 4.70 5.46
CA TYR A 48 -0.43 4.60 5.43
C TYR A 48 0.19 5.47 4.35
N ILE A 49 1.47 5.76 4.53
CA ILE A 49 2.40 6.12 3.47
C ILE A 49 3.58 5.16 3.55
N GLN A 50 4.03 4.64 2.42
CA GLN A 50 5.15 3.73 2.34
C GLN A 50 6.15 4.14 1.27
N VAL A 51 7.39 3.67 1.47
CA VAL A 51 8.50 3.86 0.55
C VAL A 51 9.11 2.49 0.25
N LEU A 52 9.34 2.25 -1.04
CA LEU A 52 10.15 1.14 -1.52
C LEU A 52 11.34 1.71 -2.31
N LEU A 53 12.55 1.36 -1.89
CA LEU A 53 13.77 1.57 -2.67
C LEU A 53 13.87 0.47 -3.75
N ARG A 54 13.68 0.85 -5.00
CA ARG A 54 13.76 -0.04 -6.17
C ARG A 54 15.22 -0.38 -6.51
N GLU A 55 15.42 -1.45 -7.27
CA GLU A 55 16.75 -1.92 -7.67
C GLU A 55 17.50 -0.94 -8.59
N ASN A 56 16.77 -0.08 -9.29
CA ASN A 56 17.32 0.99 -10.13
C ASN A 56 17.58 2.30 -9.35
N ASN A 57 17.64 2.22 -8.01
CA ASN A 57 17.88 3.33 -7.11
C ASN A 57 16.81 4.45 -7.15
N THR A 58 15.59 4.14 -7.61
CA THR A 58 14.45 5.04 -7.45
C THR A 58 13.68 4.73 -6.17
N PHE A 59 13.11 5.75 -5.55
CA PHE A 59 12.12 5.61 -4.50
C PHE A 59 10.73 5.58 -5.13
N GLN A 60 9.99 4.51 -4.85
CA GLN A 60 8.56 4.47 -5.07
C GLN A 60 7.84 4.83 -3.77
N LEU A 61 6.97 5.82 -3.85
CA LEU A 61 6.12 6.24 -2.75
C LEU A 61 4.69 5.81 -3.04
N GLU A 62 4.02 5.27 -2.04
CA GLU A 62 2.61 4.95 -2.10
C GLU A 62 1.92 5.43 -0.83
N TYR A 63 0.66 5.83 -0.95
CA TYR A 63 -0.17 6.09 0.22
C TYR A 63 -1.59 5.62 -0.01
N ARG A 64 -2.24 5.21 1.09
CA ARG A 64 -3.66 4.89 1.10
C ARG A 64 -4.38 5.78 2.10
N ASP A 65 -5.50 6.34 1.68
CA ASP A 65 -6.35 7.20 2.51
C ASP A 65 -7.62 6.44 2.95
N GLY A 66 -7.42 5.46 3.84
CA GLY A 66 -8.49 4.70 4.49
C GLY A 66 -9.03 3.54 3.67
N VAL A 67 -9.28 3.72 2.38
CA VAL A 67 -9.92 2.72 1.51
C VAL A 67 -9.07 2.36 0.28
N ALA A 68 -9.35 1.24 -0.38
CA ALA A 68 -8.54 0.74 -1.50
C ALA A 68 -8.65 1.64 -2.75
N GLU A 69 -9.77 2.33 -2.92
CA GLU A 69 -10.09 3.27 -3.99
C GLU A 69 -9.23 4.56 -3.90
N LEU A 70 -8.84 4.91 -2.68
CA LEU A 70 -7.96 6.05 -2.40
C LEU A 70 -6.53 5.57 -2.18
N HIS A 71 -5.97 4.94 -3.22
CA HIS A 71 -4.61 4.41 -3.23
C HIS A 71 -3.81 5.04 -4.37
N TYR A 72 -2.69 5.65 -4.02
CA TYR A 72 -1.92 6.46 -4.95
C TYR A 72 -0.44 6.12 -4.91
N GLN A 73 0.25 6.34 -6.03
CA GLN A 73 1.67 6.07 -6.21
C GLN A 73 2.38 7.20 -6.97
N THR A 74 3.64 7.42 -6.62
CA THR A 74 4.58 8.22 -7.41
C THR A 74 5.98 7.63 -7.33
N GLN A 75 6.90 8.13 -8.15
CA GLN A 75 8.31 7.75 -8.11
C GLN A 75 9.22 8.97 -8.16
N THR A 76 10.37 8.88 -7.50
CA THR A 76 11.39 9.93 -7.50
C THR A 76 12.78 9.37 -7.22
N ILE A 77 13.81 10.12 -7.58
CA ILE A 77 15.20 9.87 -7.16
C ILE A 77 15.61 10.71 -5.94
N SER A 78 14.77 11.66 -5.50
CA SER A 78 15.10 12.60 -4.43
C SER A 78 14.66 12.06 -3.07
N GLN A 79 15.60 11.55 -2.28
CA GLN A 79 15.34 11.13 -0.89
C GLN A 79 14.83 12.29 -0.02
N GLU A 80 15.24 13.52 -0.30
CA GLU A 80 14.76 14.71 0.40
C GLU A 80 13.26 14.94 0.20
N LYS A 81 12.78 14.84 -1.06
CA LYS A 81 11.34 14.93 -1.35
C LYS A 81 10.56 13.81 -0.67
N VAL A 82 11.13 12.60 -0.62
CA VAL A 82 10.53 11.47 0.11
C VAL A 82 10.41 11.78 1.59
N LEU A 83 11.49 12.27 2.21
CA LEU A 83 11.47 12.64 3.63
C LEU A 83 10.42 13.72 3.91
N GLY A 84 10.31 14.73 3.04
CA GLY A 84 9.30 15.78 3.11
C GLY A 84 7.87 15.21 3.16
N ALA A 85 7.51 14.34 2.22
CA ALA A 85 6.19 13.70 2.19
C ALA A 85 5.93 12.82 3.41
N LEU A 86 6.91 12.00 3.85
CA LEU A 86 6.77 11.17 5.04
C LEU A 86 6.49 12.00 6.29
N LEU A 87 7.25 13.07 6.50
CA LEU A 87 7.10 13.94 7.67
C LEU A 87 5.82 14.78 7.60
N GLY A 88 5.46 15.27 6.41
CA GLY A 88 4.22 16.00 6.17
C GLY A 88 2.99 15.13 6.45
N TRP A 89 2.97 13.92 5.87
CA TRP A 89 1.92 12.94 6.12
C TRP A 89 1.82 12.56 7.60
N ALA A 90 2.95 12.26 8.25
CA ALA A 90 2.99 11.93 9.68
C ALA A 90 2.51 13.09 10.58
N GLY A 91 2.79 14.33 10.16
CA GLY A 91 2.35 15.55 10.84
C GLY A 91 0.93 16.02 10.49
N ALA A 92 0.25 15.36 9.55
CA ALA A 92 -1.03 15.82 8.99
C ALA A 92 -0.96 17.26 8.41
N ALA A 93 0.19 17.63 7.84
CA ALA A 93 0.31 18.87 7.07
C ALA A 93 -0.64 18.80 5.86
N PRO A 94 -1.36 19.87 5.49
CA PRO A 94 -2.36 19.80 4.40
C PRO A 94 -1.75 19.73 3.00
N ASP A 95 -0.50 20.15 2.83
CA ASP A 95 0.24 20.34 1.57
C ASP A 95 1.28 19.25 1.30
N TRP A 96 1.30 18.18 2.11
CA TRP A 96 2.31 17.13 2.04
C TRP A 96 2.38 16.39 0.68
N GLN A 97 1.31 16.46 -0.12
CA GLN A 97 1.20 15.81 -1.41
C GLN A 97 1.79 16.65 -2.56
N ASP A 98 1.90 17.96 -2.38
CA ASP A 98 2.07 18.95 -3.46
C ASP A 98 3.42 18.83 -4.18
N SER A 99 4.40 18.17 -3.55
CA SER A 99 5.72 17.93 -4.14
C SER A 99 5.75 16.86 -5.25
N PHE A 100 4.62 16.20 -5.50
CA PHE A 100 4.52 15.05 -6.41
C PHE A 100 3.29 15.11 -7.30
N MET A 101 3.40 14.49 -8.47
CA MET A 101 2.25 14.04 -9.26
C MET A 101 1.93 12.61 -8.85
N TRP A 102 0.75 12.41 -8.26
CA TRP A 102 0.29 11.12 -7.78
C TRP A 102 -0.62 10.45 -8.80
N ASN A 103 -0.34 9.19 -9.09
CA ASN A 103 -1.20 8.36 -9.94
C ASN A 103 -2.11 7.55 -9.03
N ASN A 104 -3.42 7.57 -9.26
CA ASN A 104 -4.32 6.64 -8.59
C ASN A 104 -4.08 5.23 -9.14
N ILE A 105 -3.86 4.26 -8.25
CA ILE A 105 -3.55 2.86 -8.59
C ILE A 105 -4.62 1.89 -8.07
N SER A 106 -5.78 2.41 -7.67
CA SER A 106 -6.84 1.61 -7.03
C SER A 106 -7.34 0.44 -7.88
N GLU A 107 -7.38 0.59 -9.21
CA GLU A 107 -7.82 -0.48 -10.12
C GLU A 107 -6.96 -1.75 -10.01
N GLN A 108 -5.71 -1.63 -9.58
CA GLN A 108 -4.80 -2.77 -9.36
C GLN A 108 -5.14 -3.53 -8.05
N PHE A 109 -5.93 -2.92 -7.17
CA PHE A 109 -6.25 -3.40 -5.82
C PHE A 109 -7.76 -3.43 -5.54
N GLY A 110 -8.60 -3.14 -6.54
CA GLY A 110 -10.05 -3.30 -6.45
C GLY A 110 -10.43 -4.77 -6.25
N PRO A 111 -11.68 -5.08 -5.88
CA PRO A 111 -12.13 -6.46 -5.86
C PRO A 111 -11.84 -7.04 -7.24
N SER A 112 -10.93 -8.01 -7.33
CA SER A 112 -10.83 -8.82 -8.52
C SER A 112 -12.24 -9.33 -8.74
N THR A 113 -12.92 -8.88 -9.78
CA THR A 113 -14.12 -9.56 -10.24
C THR A 113 -13.64 -10.95 -10.64
N ARG A 114 -13.61 -11.88 -9.69
CA ARG A 114 -13.71 -13.31 -9.97
C ARG A 114 -15.12 -13.47 -10.49
N GLU A 115 -15.33 -13.07 -11.73
CA GLU A 115 -16.30 -13.77 -12.56
C GLU A 115 -15.72 -15.17 -12.70
N SER A 116 -16.08 -16.04 -11.76
CA SER A 116 -16.07 -17.47 -12.05
C SER A 116 -16.96 -17.63 -13.28
N PRO A 117 -16.45 -18.09 -14.43
CA PRO A 117 -17.36 -18.46 -15.50
C PRO A 117 -18.20 -19.61 -14.95
N GLU A 118 -19.48 -19.35 -14.70
CA GLU A 118 -20.48 -20.42 -14.62
C GLU A 118 -20.34 -21.22 -15.90
N SER A 119 -19.72 -22.39 -15.80
CA SER A 119 -19.83 -23.40 -16.84
C SER A 119 -21.28 -23.86 -16.84
N PRO A 120 -22.05 -23.68 -17.93
CA PRO A 120 -23.36 -24.28 -18.02
C PRO A 120 -23.12 -25.80 -18.04
N GLY A 121 -23.48 -26.46 -16.94
CA GLY A 121 -23.47 -27.91 -16.83
C GLY A 121 -24.30 -28.50 -17.96
N GLY A 122 -23.66 -29.32 -18.79
CA GLY A 122 -24.33 -30.07 -19.84
C GLY A 122 -25.34 -31.02 -19.23
N GLU A 123 -26.59 -30.86 -19.60
CA GLU A 123 -27.65 -31.81 -19.33
C GLU A 123 -27.74 -32.75 -20.55
N GLU A 124 -27.09 -33.91 -20.46
CA GLU A 124 -27.42 -35.05 -21.33
C GLU A 124 -28.34 -36.02 -20.55
N PRO A 125 -29.57 -36.30 -21.01
CA PRO A 125 -30.37 -37.36 -20.43
C PRO A 125 -29.93 -38.72 -21.01
N SER A 126 -29.24 -39.52 -20.19
CA SER A 126 -28.91 -40.91 -20.51
C SER A 126 -30.04 -41.86 -20.08
N THR A 127 -30.67 -42.43 -21.10
CA THR A 127 -31.18 -43.80 -21.26
C THR A 127 -31.75 -44.59 -20.06
N GLY A 128 -33.05 -44.86 -20.13
CA GLY A 128 -33.63 -46.21 -20.15
C GLY A 128 -33.63 -47.07 -18.88
N ALA A 129 -34.84 -47.36 -18.38
CA ALA A 129 -35.10 -48.58 -17.62
C ALA A 129 -36.46 -49.17 -18.01
N HIS A 130 -36.41 -50.36 -18.63
CA HIS A 130 -37.49 -51.31 -18.80
C HIS A 130 -37.92 -51.88 -17.44
N THR A 131 -39.23 -51.97 -17.18
CA THR A 131 -39.87 -53.06 -16.42
C THR A 131 -41.34 -53.15 -16.80
N GLY A 132 -41.80 -54.35 -17.20
CA GLY A 132 -43.21 -54.69 -17.39
C GLY A 132 -43.53 -55.30 -18.74
#